data_AF-A0AAW0FB73-F1
#
_entry.id   AF-A0AAW0FB73-F1
#
_cell.length_a   1.000
_cell.length_b   1.000
_cell.length_c   1.000
_cell.angle_alpha   90.00
_cell.angle_beta   90.00
_cell.angle_gamma   90.00
#
_symmetry.space_group_name_H-M   'P 1'
#
loop_
_entity.id
_entity.type
_entity.pdbx_description
1 polymer ?
#
loop_
_entity_poly.entity_id
_entity_poly.type
_entity_poly.pdbx_seq_one_letter_code
_entity_poly.pdbx_strand_id
1 'polypeptide(L)'
;MYEHLRAQDGYQGVVVPRCYGFFTVPLRDCSNKLGEPLHRASHVRPWYEADIKLHSKDDKKPRGGDHLPSRDHLDDDTYSIRCAVDDYLGSKEKSSWNTWSHDPEAPLVAFLLMERLGKPVSKAYSDAAQADLDSVMQDMVETGILQLDLRWNNILSAREDDDDSYSVCPRHNVKHVWRLIDFDRALRVELPLLGRNRPMMKRRYGNPSSWDDSFWKGYYYRGR
;
A
#
# COMPACT_ATOMS: atom_id res chain seq x y z
N MET A 1 -9.02 -3.27 -0.40
CA MET A 1 -9.14 -4.68 -0.83
C MET A 1 -7.77 -5.19 -1.19
N TYR A 2 -7.31 -6.28 -0.58
CA TYR A 2 -6.01 -6.85 -0.96
C TYR A 2 -6.22 -7.75 -2.19
N GLU A 3 -5.98 -7.21 -3.38
CA GLU A 3 -5.80 -8.05 -4.55
C GLU A 3 -4.46 -8.78 -4.42
N HIS A 4 -4.49 -10.11 -4.38
CA HIS A 4 -3.25 -10.88 -4.42
C HIS A 4 -2.68 -10.82 -5.83
N LEU A 5 -1.53 -10.13 -5.97
CA LEU A 5 -0.62 -10.36 -7.10
C LEU A 5 -0.32 -11.86 -7.14
N ARG A 6 -0.60 -12.51 -8.27
CA ARG A 6 -0.43 -13.97 -8.36
C ARG A 6 1.03 -14.29 -8.12
N ALA A 7 1.30 -15.25 -7.24
CA ALA A 7 2.66 -15.72 -6.99
C ALA A 7 3.36 -16.17 -8.28
N GLN A 8 2.58 -16.67 -9.26
CA GLN A 8 3.05 -17.08 -10.58
C GLN A 8 3.63 -15.95 -11.43
N ASP A 9 3.25 -14.70 -11.16
CA ASP A 9 3.75 -13.55 -11.91
C ASP A 9 5.13 -13.09 -11.40
N GLY A 10 5.65 -13.71 -10.34
CA GLY A 10 7.03 -13.52 -9.86
C GLY A 10 7.29 -12.18 -9.17
N TYR A 11 6.25 -11.45 -8.76
CA TYR A 11 6.41 -10.13 -8.14
C TYR A 11 6.60 -10.17 -6.61
N GLN A 12 6.00 -11.16 -5.94
CA GLN A 12 6.16 -11.37 -4.51
C GLN A 12 7.56 -11.91 -4.19
N GLY A 13 8.24 -11.26 -3.25
CA GLY A 13 9.65 -11.53 -2.95
C GLY A 13 10.64 -10.92 -3.96
N VAL A 14 10.15 -10.18 -4.96
CA VAL A 14 10.96 -9.54 -6.02
C VAL A 14 10.81 -8.02 -6.00
N VAL A 15 9.59 -7.51 -6.19
CA VAL A 15 9.31 -6.06 -6.17
C VAL A 15 8.42 -5.63 -5.01
N VAL A 16 7.61 -6.56 -4.52
CA VAL A 16 6.85 -6.43 -3.27
C VAL A 16 7.27 -7.53 -2.31
N PRO A 17 7.06 -7.37 -0.99
CA PRO A 17 7.39 -8.41 -0.03
C PRO A 17 6.49 -9.63 -0.25
N ARG A 18 6.96 -10.82 0.12
CA ARG A 18 6.07 -11.98 0.16
C ARG A 18 4.93 -11.74 1.12
N CYS A 19 3.72 -12.09 0.70
CA CYS A 19 2.55 -12.17 1.55
C CYS A 19 2.35 -13.64 1.94
N TYR A 20 2.49 -13.95 3.23
CA TYR A 20 2.26 -15.28 3.76
C TYR A 20 0.79 -15.53 4.09
N GLY A 21 0.00 -14.46 4.13
CA GLY A 21 -1.44 -14.54 4.28
C GLY A 21 -2.01 -13.41 5.14
N PHE A 22 -3.33 -13.31 5.05
CA PHE A 22 -4.13 -12.47 5.93
C PHE A 22 -4.93 -13.39 6.86
N PHE A 23 -4.84 -13.13 8.15
CA PHE A 23 -5.40 -13.97 9.18
C PHE A 23 -6.28 -13.15 10.11
N THR A 24 -7.30 -13.81 10.66
CA THR A 24 -8.21 -13.22 11.64
C THR A 24 -8.40 -14.18 12.80
N VAL A 25 -8.45 -13.64 14.01
CA VAL A 25 -8.76 -14.40 15.23
C VAL A 25 -9.72 -13.58 16.09
N PRO A 26 -10.73 -14.18 16.74
CA PRO A 26 -11.56 -13.49 17.70
C PRO A 26 -10.72 -12.93 18.86
N LEU A 27 -10.94 -11.67 19.24
CA LEU A 27 -10.19 -11.02 20.34
C LEU A 27 -10.32 -11.79 21.66
N ARG A 28 -11.45 -12.46 21.87
CA ARG A 28 -11.70 -13.31 23.04
C ARG A 28 -10.69 -14.46 23.17
N ASP A 29 -10.13 -14.92 22.06
CA ASP A 29 -9.18 -16.03 21.97
C ASP A 29 -7.72 -15.54 22.06
N CYS A 30 -7.50 -14.23 22.17
CA CYS A 30 -6.17 -13.63 22.28
C CYS A 30 -5.77 -13.37 23.74
N SER A 31 -4.47 -13.56 24.03
CA SER A 31 -3.86 -13.24 25.33
C SER A 31 -2.66 -12.31 25.18
N ASN A 32 -2.35 -11.55 26.24
CA ASN A 32 -1.13 -10.74 26.31
C ASN A 32 0.12 -11.60 26.59
N LYS A 33 1.30 -10.97 26.68
CA LYS A 33 2.58 -11.66 26.96
C LYS A 33 2.61 -12.37 28.32
N LEU A 34 1.75 -11.99 29.25
CA LEU A 34 1.60 -12.60 30.58
C LEU A 34 0.54 -13.72 30.58
N GLY A 35 -0.10 -13.99 29.44
CA GLY A 35 -1.16 -14.99 29.29
C GLY A 35 -2.56 -14.50 29.66
N GLU A 36 -2.73 -13.22 30.02
CA GLU A 36 -4.03 -12.67 30.41
C GLU A 36 -4.91 -12.41 29.17
N PRO A 37 -6.21 -12.74 29.19
CA PRO A 37 -7.08 -12.54 28.03
C PRO A 37 -7.23 -11.07 27.64
N LEU A 38 -7.02 -10.76 26.35
CA LEU A 38 -7.07 -9.39 25.85
C LEU A 38 -8.47 -8.77 25.90
N HIS A 39 -9.53 -9.57 25.75
CA HIS A 39 -10.91 -9.09 25.85
C HIS A 39 -11.27 -8.51 27.23
N ARG A 40 -10.49 -8.82 28.28
CA ARG A 40 -10.65 -8.25 29.62
C ARG A 40 -9.71 -7.07 29.89
N ALA A 41 -8.68 -6.92 29.07
CA ALA A 41 -7.78 -5.79 29.16
C ALA A 41 -8.52 -4.55 28.66
N SER A 42 -8.73 -3.55 29.52
CA SER A 42 -9.37 -2.26 29.25
C SER A 42 -8.63 -1.37 28.21
N HIS A 43 -7.67 -1.96 27.50
CA HIS A 43 -6.70 -1.27 26.65
C HIS A 43 -6.97 -1.42 25.15
N VAL A 44 -7.79 -2.39 24.73
CA VAL A 44 -8.15 -2.55 23.31
C VAL A 44 -9.44 -1.80 23.05
N ARG A 45 -9.34 -0.59 22.49
CA ARG A 45 -10.48 0.22 22.07
C ARG A 45 -10.65 0.12 20.55
N PRO A 46 -11.89 0.18 20.04
CA PRO A 46 -12.14 0.35 18.63
C PRO A 46 -11.37 1.57 18.08
N TRP A 47 -10.91 1.47 16.84
CA TRP A 47 -10.07 2.51 16.23
C TRP A 47 -10.77 3.88 16.16
N TYR A 48 -12.10 3.92 16.00
CA TYR A 48 -12.88 5.16 15.96
C TYR A 48 -13.01 5.84 17.34
N GLU A 49 -12.63 5.16 18.43
CA GLU A 49 -12.54 5.74 19.77
C GLU A 49 -11.12 6.21 20.11
N ALA A 50 -10.15 5.92 19.22
CA ALA A 50 -8.80 6.43 19.39
C ALA A 50 -8.82 7.95 19.16
N ASP A 51 -8.36 8.71 20.16
CA ASP A 51 -8.08 10.14 20.02
C ASP A 51 -6.82 10.32 19.17
N ILE A 52 -6.97 10.09 17.87
CA ILE A 52 -5.91 10.30 16.88
C ILE A 52 -5.91 11.80 16.60
N LYS A 53 -4.95 12.50 17.20
CA LYS A 53 -4.62 13.88 16.79
C LYS A 53 -4.06 13.83 15.38
N LEU A 54 -4.94 13.91 14.39
CA LEU A 54 -4.55 14.07 12.99
C LEU A 54 -3.68 15.33 12.89
N HIS A 55 -2.55 15.25 12.20
CA HIS A 55 -1.59 16.34 12.06
C HIS A 55 -2.08 17.50 11.15
N SER A 56 -3.36 17.55 10.81
CA SER A 56 -3.94 18.60 9.98
C SER A 56 -4.54 19.70 10.86
N LYS A 57 -4.00 20.92 10.78
CA LYS A 57 -4.66 22.13 11.31
C LYS A 57 -5.66 22.73 10.31
N ASP A 58 -5.85 22.09 9.16
CA ASP A 58 -6.67 22.59 8.06
C ASP A 58 -7.92 21.73 7.85
N ASP A 59 -8.76 21.63 8.88
CA ASP A 59 -10.09 21.02 8.81
C ASP A 59 -11.05 21.90 7.98
N LYS A 60 -10.85 21.92 6.66
CA LYS A 60 -11.91 22.38 5.76
C LYS A 60 -12.90 21.23 5.60
N LYS A 61 -13.99 21.28 6.37
CA LYS A 61 -15.14 20.38 6.25
C LYS A 61 -15.43 20.06 4.78
N PRO A 62 -15.61 18.79 4.40
CA PRO A 62 -15.93 18.42 3.03
C PRO A 62 -17.22 19.14 2.60
N ARG A 63 -17.17 19.83 1.46
CA ARG A 63 -18.34 20.48 0.87
C ARG A 63 -19.29 19.39 0.40
N GLY A 64 -20.52 19.43 0.93
CA GLY A 64 -21.56 18.43 0.72
C GLY A 64 -21.75 18.03 -0.75
N GLY A 65 -21.72 16.72 -0.97
CA GLY A 65 -22.28 16.02 -2.11
C GLY A 65 -22.87 14.70 -1.61
N ASP A 66 -23.99 14.27 -2.17
CA ASP A 66 -24.99 13.32 -1.62
C ASP A 66 -24.57 11.84 -1.44
N HIS A 67 -23.29 11.58 -1.25
CA HIS A 67 -22.81 10.29 -0.78
C HIS A 67 -22.09 10.54 0.53
N LEU A 68 -22.81 10.39 1.64
CA LEU A 68 -22.17 10.29 2.95
C LEU A 68 -21.11 9.21 2.81
N PRO A 69 -19.83 9.54 3.03
CA PRO A 69 -18.79 8.54 2.96
C PRO A 69 -19.10 7.41 3.94
N SER A 70 -18.54 6.22 3.70
CA SER A 70 -18.56 5.15 4.68
C SER A 70 -18.19 5.70 6.07
N ARG A 71 -18.72 5.10 7.13
CA ARG A 71 -18.36 5.45 8.51
C ARG A 71 -16.85 5.34 8.78
N ASP A 72 -16.14 4.61 7.91
CA ASP A 72 -14.69 4.40 7.92
C ASP A 72 -13.92 5.37 6.99
N HIS A 73 -14.58 6.37 6.39
CA HIS A 73 -13.90 7.30 5.49
C HIS A 73 -13.01 8.27 6.26
N LEU A 74 -11.75 8.33 5.87
CA LEU A 74 -10.77 9.28 6.36
C LEU A 74 -10.66 10.47 5.38
N ASP A 75 -10.27 11.64 5.87
CA ASP A 75 -10.16 12.84 5.02
C ASP A 75 -9.15 12.66 3.85
N ASP A 76 -8.19 11.76 4.02
CA ASP A 76 -7.19 11.41 3.01
C ASP A 76 -7.65 10.35 2.00
N ASP A 77 -8.84 9.75 2.19
CA ASP A 77 -9.51 8.89 1.21
C ASP A 77 -10.09 9.69 0.02
N THR A 78 -9.98 11.03 0.03
CA THR A 78 -10.41 11.89 -1.07
C THR A 78 -9.43 11.82 -2.25
N TYR A 79 -9.52 10.74 -3.03
CA TYR A 79 -8.74 10.58 -4.25
C TYR A 79 -9.12 11.65 -5.28
N SER A 80 -8.22 12.62 -5.52
CA SER A 80 -8.39 13.62 -6.57
C SER A 80 -8.34 13.04 -7.99
N ILE A 81 -7.94 11.77 -8.13
CA ILE A 81 -7.95 11.04 -9.41
C ILE A 81 -9.36 10.49 -9.66
N ARG A 82 -10.31 11.39 -9.98
CA ARG A 82 -11.67 11.03 -10.42
C ARG A 82 -11.71 10.20 -11.72
N CYS A 83 -10.59 9.99 -12.38
CA CYS A 83 -10.53 9.50 -13.77
C CYS A 83 -9.99 8.08 -13.94
N ALA A 84 -9.87 7.27 -12.89
CA ALA A 84 -9.26 5.93 -13.02
C ALA A 84 -9.89 4.82 -12.17
N VAL A 85 -11.01 5.07 -11.49
CA VAL A 85 -11.62 4.09 -10.59
C VAL A 85 -13.02 3.73 -11.07
N ASP A 86 -13.11 3.26 -12.31
CA ASP A 86 -14.25 2.43 -12.66
C ASP A 86 -13.85 1.02 -12.22
N ASP A 87 -14.47 0.49 -11.18
CA ASP A 87 -14.27 -0.89 -10.73
C ASP A 87 -14.97 -1.84 -11.72
N TYR A 88 -14.57 -1.76 -12.99
CA TYR A 88 -15.22 -2.45 -14.10
C TYR A 88 -15.21 -3.97 -13.92
N LEU A 89 -14.18 -4.48 -13.23
CA LEU A 89 -14.07 -5.90 -12.90
C LEU A 89 -14.93 -6.29 -11.69
N GLY A 90 -15.55 -5.33 -11.01
CA GLY A 90 -16.32 -5.51 -9.80
C GLY A 90 -15.48 -6.10 -8.68
N SER A 91 -14.18 -5.77 -8.60
CA SER A 91 -13.29 -6.24 -7.55
C SER A 91 -13.91 -5.93 -6.19
N LYS A 92 -14.34 -4.68 -5.98
CA LYS A 92 -15.12 -4.20 -4.82
C LYS A 92 -16.33 -5.08 -4.56
N GLU A 93 -17.25 -5.15 -5.52
CA GLU A 93 -18.53 -5.85 -5.35
C GLU A 93 -18.37 -7.35 -5.08
N LYS A 94 -17.37 -7.98 -5.68
CA LYS A 94 -17.10 -9.43 -5.58
C LYS A 94 -16.32 -9.81 -4.32
N SER A 95 -15.82 -8.84 -3.56
CA SER A 95 -15.03 -9.13 -2.38
C SER A 95 -15.91 -9.34 -1.16
N SER A 96 -15.63 -10.42 -0.43
CA SER A 96 -16.23 -10.67 0.89
C SER A 96 -15.96 -9.54 1.89
N TRP A 97 -14.92 -8.73 1.66
CA TRP A 97 -14.58 -7.58 2.49
C TRP A 97 -15.49 -6.38 2.27
N ASN A 98 -16.17 -6.28 1.13
CA ASN A 98 -17.01 -5.12 0.82
C ASN A 98 -18.28 -5.06 1.68
N THR A 99 -18.75 -6.21 2.16
CA THR A 99 -19.88 -6.32 3.09
C THR A 99 -19.44 -6.60 4.52
N TRP A 100 -18.14 -6.62 4.79
CA TRP A 100 -17.64 -6.87 6.14
C TRP A 100 -17.98 -5.69 7.03
N SER A 101 -18.46 -5.98 8.24
CA SER A 101 -18.77 -4.98 9.26
C SER A 101 -18.24 -5.44 10.61
N HIS A 102 -17.74 -4.49 11.38
CA HIS A 102 -17.35 -4.72 12.77
C HIS A 102 -18.54 -5.19 13.62
N ASP A 103 -18.35 -6.28 14.36
CA ASP A 103 -19.26 -6.75 15.41
C ASP A 103 -18.66 -6.40 16.79
N PRO A 104 -19.25 -5.45 17.55
CA PRO A 104 -18.77 -5.06 18.87
C PRO A 104 -18.77 -6.20 19.90
N GLU A 105 -19.65 -7.19 19.73
CA GLU A 105 -19.77 -8.33 20.65
C GLU A 105 -18.79 -9.47 20.30
N ALA A 106 -18.25 -9.44 19.08
CA ALA A 106 -17.29 -10.41 18.58
C ALA A 106 -16.14 -9.74 17.79
N PRO A 107 -15.35 -8.84 18.42
CA PRO A 107 -14.30 -8.13 17.72
C PRO A 107 -13.22 -9.09 17.22
N LEU A 108 -12.73 -8.82 16.00
CA LEU A 108 -11.67 -9.60 15.35
C LEU A 108 -10.35 -8.84 15.42
N VAL A 109 -9.27 -9.57 15.71
CA VAL A 109 -7.91 -9.13 15.45
C VAL A 109 -7.51 -9.64 14.07
N ALA A 110 -7.19 -8.72 13.18
CA ALA A 110 -6.68 -9.01 11.85
C ALA A 110 -5.17 -8.76 11.79
N PHE A 111 -4.43 -9.64 11.13
CA PHE A 111 -3.02 -9.43 10.86
C PHE A 111 -2.66 -9.89 9.45
N LEU A 112 -1.87 -9.06 8.78
CA LEU A 112 -1.26 -9.37 7.49
C LEU A 112 0.18 -9.81 7.75
N LEU A 113 0.50 -11.07 7.46
CA LEU A 113 1.85 -11.59 7.64
C LEU A 113 2.63 -11.44 6.34
N MET A 114 3.74 -10.69 6.41
CA MET A 114 4.58 -10.39 5.25
C MET A 114 6.05 -10.69 5.54
N GLU A 115 6.84 -10.80 4.47
CA GLU A 115 8.30 -10.84 4.53
C GLU A 115 8.85 -9.66 5.34
N ARG A 116 9.81 -9.97 6.21
CA ARG A 116 10.50 -8.96 6.99
C ARG A 116 11.53 -8.26 6.11
N LEU A 117 11.44 -6.95 6.02
CA LEU A 117 12.34 -6.14 5.21
C LEU A 117 13.43 -5.47 6.05
N GLY A 118 14.36 -4.82 5.36
CA GLY A 118 15.46 -4.05 5.92
C GLY A 118 15.07 -2.59 6.19
N LYS A 119 15.96 -1.66 5.83
CA LYS A 119 15.81 -0.25 6.16
C LYS A 119 15.09 0.50 5.04
N PRO A 120 14.39 1.62 5.36
CA PRO A 120 13.90 2.53 4.34
C PRO A 120 15.02 3.07 3.47
N VAL A 121 14.73 3.29 2.20
CA VAL A 121 15.65 4.00 1.31
C VAL A 121 15.90 5.41 1.88
N SER A 122 17.16 5.85 1.81
CA SER A 122 17.54 7.18 2.27
C SER A 122 17.47 8.19 1.12
N LYS A 123 17.31 9.48 1.41
CA LYS A 123 17.33 10.54 0.38
C LYS A 123 18.65 10.60 -0.39
N ALA A 124 19.77 10.17 0.21
CA ALA A 124 21.05 10.05 -0.45
C ALA A 124 21.26 8.59 -0.90
N TYR A 125 20.70 8.22 -2.05
CA TYR A 125 20.89 6.90 -2.63
C TYR A 125 21.86 6.97 -3.83
N SER A 126 22.54 5.86 -4.10
CA SER A 126 23.53 5.76 -5.17
C SER A 126 22.88 5.60 -6.55
N ASP A 127 23.64 5.84 -7.62
CA ASP A 127 23.19 5.57 -8.99
C ASP A 127 22.75 4.11 -9.19
N ALA A 128 23.42 3.17 -8.52
CA ALA A 128 23.02 1.76 -8.52
C ALA A 128 21.65 1.54 -7.87
N ALA A 129 21.36 2.23 -6.76
CA ALA A 129 20.06 2.18 -6.11
C ALA A 129 18.97 2.82 -6.99
N GLN A 130 19.28 3.92 -7.70
CA GLN A 130 18.36 4.51 -8.68
C GLN A 130 18.00 3.50 -9.78
N ALA A 131 19.00 2.86 -10.39
CA ALA A 131 18.78 1.92 -11.47
C ALA A 131 17.95 0.70 -11.03
N ASP A 132 18.16 0.22 -9.80
CA ASP A 132 17.35 -0.85 -9.23
C ASP A 132 15.89 -0.40 -9.01
N LEU A 133 15.67 0.79 -8.45
CA LEU A 133 14.34 1.36 -8.28
C LEU A 133 13.63 1.59 -9.61
N ASP A 134 14.34 2.05 -10.64
CA ASP A 134 13.79 2.20 -12.00
C ASP A 134 13.25 0.86 -12.52
N SER A 135 14.01 -0.20 -12.31
CA SER A 135 13.64 -1.57 -12.69
C SER A 135 12.44 -2.08 -11.87
N VAL A 136 12.44 -1.89 -10.55
CA VAL A 136 11.31 -2.24 -9.67
C VAL A 136 10.03 -1.51 -10.07
N MET A 137 10.12 -0.23 -10.41
CA MET A 137 8.98 0.57 -10.84
C MET A 137 8.46 0.15 -12.21
N GLN A 138 9.37 -0.17 -13.15
CA GLN A 138 9.00 -0.73 -14.44
C GLN A 138 8.25 -2.06 -14.24
N ASP A 139 8.74 -2.93 -13.37
CA ASP A 139 8.10 -4.20 -13.06
C ASP A 139 6.67 -4.02 -12.52
N MET A 140 6.49 -3.05 -11.64
CA MET A 140 5.19 -2.69 -11.08
C MET A 140 4.21 -2.18 -12.14
N VAL A 141 4.66 -1.29 -13.03
CA VAL A 141 3.82 -0.77 -14.11
C VAL A 141 3.31 -1.89 -15.01
N GLU A 142 4.15 -2.88 -15.32
CA GLU A 142 3.78 -4.05 -16.13
C GLU A 142 2.70 -4.93 -15.49
N THR A 143 2.54 -4.87 -14.16
CA THR A 143 1.43 -5.54 -13.46
C THR A 143 0.10 -4.82 -13.65
N GLY A 144 0.12 -3.60 -14.21
CA GLY A 144 -0.99 -2.68 -14.19
C GLY A 144 -1.27 -2.14 -12.79
N ILE A 145 -0.32 -2.19 -11.85
CA ILE A 145 -0.47 -1.56 -10.54
C ILE A 145 0.34 -0.26 -10.50
N LEU A 146 -0.34 0.84 -10.18
CA LEU A 146 0.26 2.14 -9.91
C LEU A 146 0.25 2.37 -8.41
N GLN A 147 1.43 2.29 -7.79
CA GLN A 147 1.61 2.75 -6.43
C GLN A 147 1.60 4.29 -6.42
N LEU A 148 0.64 4.88 -5.73
CA LEU A 148 0.51 6.34 -5.64
C LEU A 148 1.26 6.92 -4.44
N ASP A 149 1.66 6.07 -3.48
CA ASP A 149 2.41 6.49 -2.31
C ASP A 149 3.84 5.93 -2.30
N LEU A 150 4.71 6.62 -3.03
CA LEU A 150 6.11 6.19 -3.20
C LEU A 150 7.06 6.83 -2.19
N ARG A 151 6.56 7.44 -1.10
CA ARG A 151 7.40 8.10 -0.09
C ARG A 151 8.55 7.18 0.37
N TRP A 152 9.67 7.76 0.77
CA TRP A 152 10.88 7.00 1.13
C TRP A 152 10.67 5.93 2.21
N ASN A 153 9.72 6.13 3.11
CA ASN A 153 9.33 5.15 4.14
C ASN A 153 8.58 3.93 3.57
N ASN A 154 8.06 4.02 2.35
CA ASN A 154 7.32 2.97 1.65
C ASN A 154 8.18 2.18 0.66
N ILE A 155 9.50 2.41 0.68
CA ILE A 155 10.49 1.70 -0.12
C ILE A 155 11.53 1.15 0.85
N LEU A 156 11.52 -0.16 1.09
CA LEU A 156 12.40 -0.82 2.05
C LEU A 156 13.38 -1.73 1.34
N SER A 157 14.58 -1.87 1.89
CA SER A 157 15.57 -2.80 1.34
C SER A 157 15.14 -4.25 1.57
N ALA A 158 15.50 -5.13 0.65
CA ALA A 158 15.62 -6.55 0.95
C ALA A 158 16.65 -6.76 2.07
N ARG A 159 16.49 -7.84 2.84
CA ARG A 159 17.40 -8.24 3.92
C ARG A 159 18.54 -9.09 3.36
N GLU A 160 19.79 -8.63 3.46
CA GLU A 160 20.93 -9.38 2.92
C GLU A 160 21.13 -10.77 3.56
N ASP A 161 20.65 -10.97 4.78
CA ASP A 161 20.81 -12.22 5.54
C ASP A 161 19.92 -13.39 5.07
N ASP A 162 18.96 -13.15 4.18
CA ASP A 162 18.07 -14.18 3.62
C ASP A 162 18.45 -14.58 2.18
N ASP A 163 19.72 -14.89 1.93
CA ASP A 163 20.31 -15.02 0.58
C ASP A 163 19.61 -16.08 -0.32
N ASP A 164 19.11 -17.16 0.29
CA ASP A 164 18.34 -18.23 -0.39
C ASP A 164 16.87 -17.86 -0.64
N SER A 165 16.38 -16.79 -0.01
CA SER A 165 15.01 -16.37 -0.15
C SER A 165 14.81 -15.42 -1.34
N TYR A 166 15.83 -14.85 -1.97
CA TYR A 166 15.57 -13.87 -3.05
C TYR A 166 15.40 -14.50 -4.41
N SER A 167 14.20 -14.33 -4.98
CA SER A 167 13.93 -14.68 -6.36
C SER A 167 14.58 -13.65 -7.29
N VAL A 168 15.25 -14.14 -8.34
CA VAL A 168 15.75 -13.28 -9.42
C VAL A 168 14.55 -12.76 -10.19
N CYS A 169 14.52 -11.46 -10.46
CA CYS A 169 13.49 -10.87 -11.31
C CYS A 169 13.57 -11.50 -12.70
N PRO A 170 12.49 -12.14 -13.20
CA PRO A 170 12.51 -12.79 -14.51
C PRO A 170 12.67 -11.80 -15.68
N ARG A 171 12.33 -10.52 -15.47
CA ARG A 171 12.40 -9.48 -16.50
C ARG A 171 13.79 -8.86 -16.62
N HIS A 172 14.38 -8.50 -15.49
CA HIS A 172 15.66 -7.80 -15.43
C HIS A 172 16.85 -8.76 -15.23
N ASN A 173 16.60 -10.02 -14.87
CA ASN A 173 17.60 -11.02 -14.54
C ASN A 173 18.58 -10.56 -13.43
N VAL A 174 18.05 -9.81 -12.44
CA VAL A 174 18.79 -9.33 -11.26
C VAL A 174 18.00 -9.62 -9.98
N LYS A 175 18.70 -9.72 -8.85
CA LYS A 175 18.06 -9.67 -7.52
C LYS A 175 17.85 -8.21 -7.17
N HIS A 176 16.60 -7.73 -7.21
CA HIS A 176 16.29 -6.39 -6.74
C HIS A 176 16.59 -6.26 -5.25
N VAL A 177 17.18 -5.15 -4.85
CA VAL A 177 17.51 -4.87 -3.44
C VAL A 177 16.46 -4.00 -2.76
N TRP A 178 15.47 -3.50 -3.51
CA TRP A 178 14.36 -2.71 -2.96
C TRP A 178 13.01 -3.42 -3.12
N ARG A 179 12.11 -3.13 -2.17
CA ARG A 179 10.72 -3.59 -2.15
C ARG A 179 9.81 -2.41 -1.87
N LEU A 180 8.70 -2.34 -2.60
CA LEU A 180 7.64 -1.37 -2.34
C LEU A 180 6.66 -1.95 -1.31
N ILE A 181 6.19 -1.11 -0.39
CA ILE A 181 5.17 -1.46 0.60
C ILE A 181 4.02 -0.45 0.58
N ASP A 182 3.04 -0.67 1.46
CA ASP A 182 1.96 0.27 1.77
C ASP A 182 1.07 0.61 0.56
N PHE A 183 0.37 -0.40 0.06
CA PHE A 183 -0.46 -0.35 -1.15
C PHE A 183 -1.89 0.17 -0.91
N ASP A 184 -2.13 0.88 0.19
CA ASP A 184 -3.45 1.43 0.53
C ASP A 184 -4.00 2.38 -0.54
N ARG A 185 -3.09 3.12 -1.19
CA ARG A 185 -3.37 4.11 -2.25
C ARG A 185 -3.04 3.59 -3.65
N ALA A 186 -2.74 2.31 -3.80
CA ALA A 186 -2.41 1.75 -5.10
C ALA A 186 -3.66 1.63 -5.99
N LEU A 187 -3.47 1.84 -7.29
CA LEU A 187 -4.53 1.67 -8.29
C LEU A 187 -4.18 0.52 -9.21
N ARG A 188 -5.17 -0.30 -9.56
CA ARG A 188 -5.08 -1.19 -10.71
C ARG A 188 -5.57 -0.47 -11.95
N VAL A 189 -4.76 -0.47 -12.99
CA VAL A 189 -5.00 0.17 -14.28
C VAL A 189 -4.85 -0.86 -15.40
N GLU A 190 -5.74 -0.80 -16.38
CA GLU A 190 -5.57 -1.55 -17.60
C GLU A 190 -4.64 -0.77 -18.54
N LEU A 191 -3.40 -1.26 -18.70
CA LEU A 191 -2.39 -0.64 -19.57
C LEU A 191 -2.88 -0.39 -21.02
N PRO A 192 -3.69 -1.25 -21.66
CA PRO A 192 -4.25 -0.97 -22.98
C PRO A 192 -5.14 0.29 -23.00
N LEU A 193 -5.84 0.61 -21.91
CA LEU A 193 -6.63 1.84 -21.77
C LEU A 193 -5.74 3.09 -21.59
N LEU A 194 -4.50 2.92 -21.10
CA LEU A 194 -3.48 3.98 -21.12
C LEU A 194 -2.90 4.21 -22.53
N GLY A 195 -3.06 3.25 -23.43
CA GLY A 195 -2.40 3.12 -24.73
C GLY A 195 -2.84 4.04 -25.88
N ARG A 196 -3.72 5.04 -25.67
CA ARG A 196 -4.02 6.04 -26.72
C ARG A 196 -4.05 7.50 -26.29
N ASN A 197 -4.14 7.83 -25.00
CA ASN A 197 -4.51 9.19 -24.60
C ASN A 197 -3.67 9.90 -23.52
N ARG A 198 -2.61 9.31 -22.92
CA ARG A 198 -1.88 10.03 -21.84
C ARG A 198 -0.36 9.84 -21.82
N PRO A 199 0.39 10.68 -22.56
CA PRO A 199 1.85 10.82 -22.44
C PRO A 199 2.34 11.12 -21.01
N MET A 200 1.50 11.76 -20.17
CA MET A 200 1.87 12.10 -18.79
C MET A 200 2.11 10.88 -17.88
N MET A 201 1.31 9.80 -17.97
CA MET A 201 1.49 8.63 -17.08
C MET A 201 2.82 7.92 -17.37
N LYS A 202 3.14 7.70 -18.65
CA LYS A 202 4.43 7.12 -19.08
C LYS A 202 5.61 8.03 -18.71
N ARG A 203 5.45 9.36 -18.80
CA ARG A 203 6.49 10.32 -18.44
C ARG A 203 6.68 10.48 -16.92
N ARG A 204 5.61 10.33 -16.14
CA ARG A 204 5.60 10.53 -14.67
C ARG A 204 5.84 9.26 -13.88
N TYR A 205 5.57 8.07 -14.42
CA TYR A 205 5.79 6.79 -13.75
C TYR A 205 6.79 5.88 -14.47
N GLY A 206 7.03 6.08 -15.77
CA GLY A 206 7.99 5.31 -16.55
C GLY A 206 9.40 5.90 -16.62
N ASN A 207 9.68 6.96 -15.87
CA ASN A 207 11.02 7.51 -15.74
C ASN A 207 11.27 8.10 -14.34
N PRO A 208 11.67 7.29 -13.34
CA PRO A 208 11.87 7.78 -11.99
C PRO A 208 13.02 8.79 -11.84
N SER A 209 13.97 8.82 -12.79
CA SER A 209 14.97 9.90 -12.88
C SER A 209 14.36 11.30 -13.16
N SER A 210 13.09 11.37 -13.57
CA SER A 210 12.33 12.63 -13.70
C SER A 210 11.57 13.04 -12.44
N TRP A 211 11.65 12.24 -11.36
CA TRP A 211 11.05 12.54 -10.07
C TRP A 211 11.92 13.55 -9.32
N ASP A 212 11.76 14.81 -9.67
CA ASP A 212 12.41 15.90 -8.98
C ASP A 212 11.87 16.07 -7.55
N ASP A 213 12.50 16.95 -6.80
CA ASP A 213 12.08 17.34 -5.45
C ASP A 213 10.61 17.81 -5.42
N SER A 214 9.99 18.20 -6.56
CA SER A 214 8.57 18.59 -6.66
C SER A 214 7.60 17.41 -6.76
N PHE A 215 8.01 16.30 -7.41
CA PHE A 215 7.28 15.03 -7.37
C PHE A 215 7.18 14.53 -5.92
N TRP A 216 8.31 14.56 -5.21
CA TRP A 216 8.37 14.21 -3.79
C TRP A 216 7.63 15.23 -2.91
N LYS A 217 7.86 16.54 -3.09
CA LYS A 217 7.21 17.61 -2.31
C LYS A 217 5.70 17.69 -2.54
N GLY A 218 5.19 17.33 -3.71
CA GLY A 218 3.75 17.29 -3.98
C GLY A 218 2.97 16.39 -3.02
N TYR A 219 3.62 15.36 -2.48
CA TYR A 219 3.07 14.47 -1.45
C TYR A 219 3.38 14.92 -0.02
N TYR A 220 4.39 15.77 0.20
CA TYR A 220 4.73 16.35 1.51
C TYR A 220 4.05 17.71 1.81
N TYR A 221 3.59 18.46 0.80
CA TYR A 221 3.15 19.87 0.95
C TYR A 221 1.63 20.10 0.95
N ARG A 222 0.81 19.07 1.15
CA ARG A 222 -0.61 19.25 1.53
C ARG A 222 -0.85 19.31 3.05
N GLY A 223 0.20 19.53 3.84
CA GLY A 223 0.11 19.54 5.31
C GLY A 223 1.11 20.46 5.99
N ARG A 224 1.21 21.72 5.58
CA ARG A 224 1.84 22.78 6.38
C ARG A 224 1.05 24.08 6.30
#